data_AF-A0AAW6MBY5-F1
#
_entry.id   AF-A0AAW6MBY5-F1
#
_cell.length_a   1.000
_cell.length_b   1.000
_cell.length_c   1.000
_cell.angle_alpha   90.00
_cell.angle_beta   90.00
_cell.angle_gamma   90.00
#
_symmetry.space_group_name_H-M   'P 1'
#
loop_
_entity.id
_entity.type
_entity.pdbx_description
1 polymer ?
#
loop_
_entity_poly.entity_id
_entity_poly.type
_entity_poly.pdbx_seq_one_letter_code
_entity_poly.pdbx_strand_id
1 'polypeptide(L)'
;HGFFNLAGIANPTPTVLNHIITINADHYTPIDEVTIPTGEILKEEGTPMDFRTPHTIGERIDDKFQKLVNGTGYDHCYVLNKTESGELSLAATYTEPESGRTMEVYT
;
A
#
# COMPACT_ATOMS: atom_id res chain seq x y z
N HIS A 1 15.83 -1.65 -0.74
CA HIS A 1 14.55 -2.03 -0.13
C HIS A 1 14.53 -1.52 1.31
N GLY A 2 14.11 -0.27 1.52
CA GLY A 2 13.98 0.29 2.87
C GLY A 2 12.70 -0.19 3.54
N PHE A 3 12.72 -0.36 4.85
CA PHE A 3 11.53 -0.64 5.66
C PHE A 3 11.26 0.56 6.56
N PHE A 4 10.03 1.04 6.57
CA PHE A 4 9.66 2.29 7.22
C PHE A 4 8.58 2.09 8.28
N ASN A 5 8.87 2.57 9.47
CA ASN A 5 7.91 2.73 10.55
C ASN A 5 8.09 4.15 11.09
N LEU A 6 7.11 5.03 10.83
CA LEU A 6 7.23 6.45 11.13
C LEU A 6 6.99 6.74 12.62
N ALA A 7 6.43 5.79 13.37
CA ALA A 7 6.42 5.85 14.85
C ALA A 7 7.85 5.74 15.42
N GLY A 8 8.78 5.17 14.65
CA GLY A 8 10.17 4.93 15.05
C GLY A 8 10.36 3.58 15.76
N ILE A 9 11.57 3.37 16.28
CA ILE A 9 11.94 2.16 17.00
C ILE A 9 11.79 2.42 18.50
N ALA A 10 11.06 1.55 19.20
CA ALA A 10 10.88 1.57 20.65
C ALA A 10 10.82 0.14 21.21
N ASN A 11 10.64 -0.03 22.52
CA ASN A 11 10.47 -1.32 23.16
C ASN A 11 9.14 -1.37 23.96
N PRO A 12 8.10 -2.09 23.49
CA PRO A 12 8.05 -2.80 22.21
C PRO A 12 8.01 -1.83 21.01
N THR A 13 8.46 -2.30 19.84
CA THR A 13 8.36 -1.52 18.60
C THR A 13 6.88 -1.37 18.23
N PRO A 14 6.39 -0.16 17.96
CA PRO A 14 5.01 0.04 17.52
C PRO A 14 4.74 -0.68 16.20
N THR A 15 3.52 -1.16 15.98
CA THR A 15 3.12 -1.68 14.67
C THR A 15 2.89 -0.53 13.68
N VAL A 16 2.79 -0.84 12.39
CA VAL A 16 2.42 0.14 11.35
C VAL A 16 0.90 0.21 11.09
N LEU A 17 0.10 -0.57 11.83
CA LEU A 17 -1.31 -0.79 11.49
C LEU A 17 -2.17 0.48 11.58
N ASN A 18 -1.80 1.44 12.42
CA ASN A 18 -2.47 2.74 12.52
C ASN A 18 -1.96 3.78 11.53
N HIS A 19 -0.88 3.51 10.79
CA HIS A 19 -0.37 4.46 9.82
C HIS A 19 -1.34 4.55 8.66
N ILE A 20 -1.51 5.77 8.16
CA ILE A 20 -2.44 6.12 7.09
C ILE A 20 -1.66 6.17 5.79
N ILE A 21 -2.14 5.47 4.77
CA ILE A 21 -1.55 5.47 3.44
C ILE A 21 -2.56 5.93 2.40
N THR A 22 -2.06 6.63 1.40
CA THR A 22 -2.76 6.95 0.14
C THR A 22 -1.81 6.62 -0.99
N ILE A 23 -2.28 5.91 -2.01
CA ILE A 23 -1.51 5.48 -3.17
C ILE A 23 -2.15 6.10 -4.41
N ASN A 24 -1.35 6.76 -5.25
CA ASN A 24 -1.79 7.34 -6.50
C ASN A 24 -1.85 6.27 -7.61
N ALA A 25 -2.79 5.35 -7.47
CA ALA A 25 -3.02 4.24 -8.40
C ALA A 25 -4.52 3.92 -8.46
N ASP A 26 -5.00 3.54 -9.65
CA ASP A 26 -6.37 3.02 -9.83
C ASP A 26 -6.41 1.49 -10.01
N HIS A 27 -5.25 0.87 -10.20
CA HIS A 27 -5.13 -0.54 -10.55
C HIS A 27 -3.94 -1.19 -9.86
N TYR A 28 -4.01 -2.52 -9.68
CA TYR A 28 -2.93 -3.34 -9.15
C TYR A 28 -2.80 -4.65 -9.94
N THR A 29 -1.65 -5.31 -9.81
CA THR A 29 -1.43 -6.65 -10.38
C THR A 29 -1.66 -7.72 -9.32
N PRO A 30 -2.73 -8.53 -9.41
CA PRO A 30 -2.96 -9.59 -8.45
C PRO A 30 -1.94 -10.73 -8.61
N ILE A 31 -1.62 -11.37 -7.49
CA ILE A 31 -0.73 -12.53 -7.41
C ILE A 31 -1.52 -13.83 -7.14
N ASP A 32 -0.93 -14.95 -7.52
CA ASP A 32 -1.40 -16.30 -7.16
C ASP A 32 -0.90 -16.73 -5.76
N GLU A 33 -1.24 -17.95 -5.35
CA GLU A 33 -0.88 -18.51 -4.04
C GLU A 33 0.63 -18.70 -3.81
N VAL A 34 1.46 -18.58 -4.85
CA VAL A 34 2.91 -18.64 -4.77
C VAL A 34 3.57 -17.30 -5.08
N THR A 35 2.81 -16.20 -4.97
CA THR A 35 3.25 -14.80 -5.13
C THR A 35 3.68 -14.42 -6.55
N ILE A 36 3.22 -15.15 -7.57
CA ILE A 36 3.50 -14.83 -8.97
C ILE A 36 2.39 -13.94 -9.54
N PRO A 37 2.73 -12.81 -10.21
CA PRO A 37 1.74 -11.98 -10.90
C PRO A 37 1.00 -12.78 -11.97
N THR A 38 -0.32 -12.74 -11.92
CA THR A 38 -1.21 -13.47 -12.84
C THR A 38 -1.17 -12.96 -14.28
N GLY A 39 -0.62 -11.76 -14.51
CA GLY A 39 -0.68 -11.03 -15.78
C GLY A 39 -1.94 -10.16 -15.94
N GLU A 40 -2.89 -10.24 -15.01
CA GLU A 40 -4.05 -9.35 -14.97
C GLU A 40 -3.68 -7.97 -14.40
N ILE A 41 -4.46 -6.96 -14.78
CA ILE A 41 -4.46 -5.62 -14.18
C ILE A 41 -5.89 -5.35 -13.74
N LEU A 42 -6.12 -5.29 -12.43
CA LEU A 42 -7.45 -5.15 -11.86
C LEU A 42 -7.63 -3.78 -11.22
N LYS A 43 -8.86 -3.25 -11.26
CA LYS A 43 -9.23 -2.03 -10.55
C LYS A 43 -9.20 -2.26 -9.04
N GLU A 44 -8.75 -1.26 -8.31
CA GLU A 44 -8.75 -1.29 -6.84
C GLU A 44 -10.12 -0.90 -6.25
N GLU A 45 -10.90 -0.13 -7.00
CA GLU A 45 -12.18 0.43 -6.57
C GLU A 45 -13.12 -0.59 -5.91
N GLY A 46 -13.54 -0.29 -4.68
CA GLY A 46 -14.48 -1.14 -3.94
C GLY A 46 -13.85 -2.42 -3.38
N THR A 47 -12.52 -2.55 -3.40
CA THR A 47 -11.78 -3.67 -2.83
C THR A 47 -10.92 -3.21 -1.64
N PRO A 48 -10.43 -4.13 -0.80
CA PRO A 48 -9.45 -3.81 0.24
C PRO A 48 -8.16 -3.16 -0.26
N MET A 49 -7.86 -3.28 -1.55
CA MET A 49 -6.70 -2.67 -2.21
C MET A 49 -6.89 -1.17 -2.46
N ASP A 50 -8.09 -0.61 -2.30
CA ASP A 50 -8.38 0.79 -2.64
C ASP A 50 -7.74 1.79 -1.66
N PHE A 51 -6.56 2.30 -2.02
CA PHE A 51 -5.86 3.35 -1.28
C PHE A 51 -5.89 4.70 -2.01
N ARG A 52 -6.84 4.90 -2.93
CA ARG A 52 -7.03 6.20 -3.62
C ARG A 52 -7.42 7.31 -2.64
N THR A 53 -8.03 6.94 -1.53
CA THR A 53 -8.29 7.80 -0.37
C THR A 53 -7.50 7.33 0.84
N PRO A 54 -7.26 8.21 1.85
CA PRO A 54 -6.51 7.84 3.03
C PRO A 54 -7.19 6.73 3.84
N HIS A 55 -6.48 5.63 4.08
CA HIS A 55 -6.91 4.52 4.92
C HIS A 55 -5.78 4.06 5.83
N THR A 56 -6.12 3.54 7.00
CA THR A 56 -5.10 2.91 7.85
C THR A 56 -4.71 1.55 7.28
N ILE A 57 -3.43 1.18 7.38
CA ILE A 57 -2.95 -0.12 6.87
C ILE A 57 -3.75 -1.28 7.49
N GLY A 58 -3.99 -1.22 8.80
CA GLY A 58 -4.67 -2.27 9.55
C GLY A 58 -6.17 -2.37 9.31
N GLU A 59 -6.79 -1.40 8.62
CA GLU A 59 -8.25 -1.33 8.45
C GLU A 59 -8.82 -2.59 7.79
N ARG A 60 -8.11 -3.10 6.77
CA ARG A 60 -8.59 -4.15 5.86
C ARG A 60 -7.58 -5.25 5.56
N ILE A 61 -6.39 -5.20 6.19
CA ILE A 61 -5.26 -6.10 5.87
C ILE A 61 -5.58 -7.60 6.03
N ASP A 62 -6.49 -7.91 6.95
CA ASP A 62 -6.91 -9.29 7.28
C ASP A 62 -8.27 -9.66 6.66
N ASP A 63 -8.81 -8.85 5.75
CA ASP A 63 -10.07 -9.16 5.07
C ASP A 63 -9.96 -10.48 4.31
N LYS A 64 -11.07 -11.23 4.24
CA LYS A 64 -11.18 -12.50 3.48
C LYS A 64 -11.26 -12.26 1.97
N PHE A 65 -10.40 -11.39 1.46
CA PHE A 65 -10.23 -11.12 0.05
C PHE A 65 -9.06 -11.96 -0.46
N GLN A 66 -9.31 -12.80 -1.47
CA GLN A 66 -8.33 -13.82 -1.92
C GLN A 66 -6.94 -13.24 -2.19
N LYS A 67 -6.84 -12.00 -2.65
CA LYS A 67 -5.57 -11.36 -2.95
C LYS A 67 -4.78 -11.03 -1.69
N LEU A 68 -5.43 -10.58 -0.62
CA LEU A 68 -4.80 -10.41 0.69
C LEU A 68 -4.41 -11.73 1.32
N VAL A 69 -5.23 -12.78 1.15
CA VAL A 69 -4.89 -14.14 1.62
C VAL A 69 -3.63 -14.64 0.93
N ASN A 70 -3.53 -14.48 -0.40
CA ASN A 70 -2.35 -14.87 -1.17
C ASN A 70 -1.11 -14.07 -0.75
N GLY A 71 -1.26 -12.78 -0.46
CA GLY A 71 -0.15 -11.90 -0.03
C GLY A 71 0.18 -11.95 1.46
N THR A 72 -0.61 -12.65 2.29
CA THR A 72 -0.55 -12.52 3.76
C THR A 72 -0.58 -11.04 4.20
N GLY A 73 -1.52 -10.29 3.60
CA GLY A 73 -1.58 -8.83 3.64
C GLY A 73 -1.30 -8.21 2.27
N TYR A 74 -0.68 -7.01 2.27
CA TYR A 74 -0.36 -6.28 1.04
C TYR A 74 1.05 -6.61 0.54
N ASP A 75 1.13 -7.45 -0.50
CA ASP A 75 2.38 -7.77 -1.22
C ASP A 75 2.17 -7.67 -2.75
N HIS A 76 1.58 -6.56 -3.19
CA HIS A 76 1.12 -6.37 -4.57
C HIS A 76 1.78 -5.17 -5.23
N CYS A 77 1.95 -5.23 -6.55
CA CYS A 77 2.37 -4.08 -7.33
C CYS A 77 1.17 -3.22 -7.68
N TYR A 78 1.20 -1.96 -7.24
CA TYR A 78 0.24 -0.92 -7.63
C TYR A 78 0.71 -0.25 -8.92
N VAL A 79 -0.21 -0.09 -9.87
CA VAL A 79 0.03 0.54 -11.16
C VAL A 79 -0.21 2.04 -11.02
N LEU A 80 0.88 2.78 -10.86
CA LEU A 80 0.84 4.22 -10.61
C LEU A 80 0.17 4.98 -11.77
N ASN A 81 -0.65 5.97 -11.41
CA ASN A 81 -1.34 6.87 -12.32
C ASN A 81 -0.37 7.91 -12.90
N LYS A 82 0.56 7.44 -13.73
CA LYS A 82 1.49 8.28 -14.47
C LYS A 82 0.93 8.66 -15.83
N THR A 83 1.18 9.90 -16.25
CA THR A 83 0.82 10.38 -17.59
C THR A 83 1.86 9.95 -18.62
N GLU A 84 3.15 10.11 -18.28
CA GLU A 84 4.26 9.79 -19.16
C GLU A 84 5.27 8.82 -18.52
N SER A 85 5.93 8.00 -19.34
CA SER A 85 6.99 7.13 -18.86
C SER A 85 8.21 7.95 -18.41
N GLY A 86 8.71 7.68 -17.21
CA GLY A 86 9.87 8.37 -16.66
C GLY A 86 9.57 9.73 -16.01
N GLU A 87 8.32 10.17 -15.98
CA GLU A 87 7.95 11.35 -15.19
C GLU A 87 8.12 11.08 -13.69
N LEU A 88 8.54 12.11 -12.95
CA LEU A 88 8.56 12.08 -11.50
C LEU A 88 7.16 12.47 -10.98
N SER A 89 6.44 11.49 -10.43
CA SER A 89 5.07 11.68 -9.94
C SER A 89 4.94 11.20 -8.50
N LEU A 90 4.05 11.83 -7.74
CA LEU A 90 3.70 11.35 -6.40
C LEU A 90 3.11 9.93 -6.53
N ALA A 91 3.73 8.97 -5.86
CA ALA A 91 3.33 7.57 -5.86
C ALA A 91 2.49 7.25 -4.63
N ALA A 92 2.91 7.71 -3.45
CA ALA A 92 2.20 7.47 -2.21
C ALA A 92 2.52 8.52 -1.14
N THR A 93 1.57 8.74 -0.25
CA THR A 93 1.73 9.48 1.00
C THR A 93 1.49 8.52 2.16
N TYR A 94 2.40 8.51 3.13
CA TYR A 94 2.38 7.63 4.29
C TYR A 94 2.57 8.46 5.56
N THR A 95 1.61 8.41 6.47
CA THR A 95 1.56 9.27 7.66
C THR A 95 1.37 8.44 8.92
N GLU A 96 2.12 8.74 9.97
CA GLU A 96 1.84 8.23 11.32
C GLU A 96 1.16 9.32 12.15
N PRO A 97 -0.07 9.08 12.65
CA PRO A 97 -0.89 10.16 13.18
C PRO A 97 -0.42 10.72 14.54
N GLU A 98 0.28 9.94 15.36
CA GLU A 98 0.65 10.34 16.73
C GLU A 98 1.87 11.27 16.77
N SER A 99 2.89 10.97 15.98
CA SER A 99 4.07 11.82 15.78
C SER A 99 3.84 12.92 14.73
N GLY A 100 2.85 12.74 13.86
CA GLY A 100 2.54 13.63 12.74
C GLY A 100 3.56 13.57 11.60
N ARG A 101 4.48 12.60 11.61
CA ARG A 101 5.48 12.44 10.55
C ARG A 101 4.81 11.92 9.29
N THR A 102 5.18 12.52 8.17
CA THR A 102 4.69 12.16 6.83
C THR A 102 5.88 11.87 5.92
N MET A 103 5.77 10.79 5.15
CA MET A 103 6.66 10.44 4.06
C MET A 103 5.89 10.50 2.75
N GLU A 104 6.44 11.23 1.79
CA GLU A 104 5.98 11.21 0.40
C GLU A 104 6.99 10.45 -0.46
N VAL A 105 6.49 9.60 -1.34
CA VAL A 105 7.30 8.83 -2.28
C VAL A 105 7.04 9.37 -3.67
N TYR A 106 8.08 9.84 -4.35
CA TYR A 106 8.05 10.22 -5.76
C TYR A 106 8.94 9.26 -6.54
N THR A 107 8.48 8.83 -7.71
CA THR A 107 9.23 7.94 -8.60
C THR A 107 8.84 8.17 -10.04
#